data_AF-K5UG49-F1
#
_entry.id   AF-K5UG49-F1
#
_cell.length_a   1.000
_cell.length_b   1.000
_cell.length_c   1.000
_cell.angle_alpha   90.00
_cell.angle_beta   90.00
_cell.angle_gamma   90.00
#
_symmetry.space_group_name_H-M   'P 1'
#
loop_
_entity.id
_entity.type
_entity.pdbx_description
1 polymer ?
#
loop_
_entity_poly.entity_id
_entity_poly.type
_entity_poly.pdbx_seq_one_letter_code
_entity_poly.pdbx_strand_id
1 'polypeptide(L)'
;MDEWNAIVDGYIAESTDKRERFDIELASKIGANGGALYKKCDYCHKVQGRDYHGNLKCCSGCKLIVYCSSVCQAKDWPRHKAECKTESHKEQELRTQQVVLRCINQRPTKEELQNFDLASRISHARRS
;
A
#
# COMPACT_ATOMS: atom_id res chain seq x y z
N MET A 1 -3.95 2.24 -14.15
CA MET A 1 -4.45 3.07 -13.05
C MET A 1 -5.79 3.71 -13.39
N ASP A 2 -5.92 4.25 -14.61
CA ASP A 2 -7.11 5.03 -15.02
C ASP A 2 -8.38 4.19 -15.04
N GLU A 3 -8.29 2.95 -15.54
CA GLU A 3 -9.40 2.00 -15.51
C GLU A 3 -9.89 1.71 -14.09
N TRP A 4 -8.97 1.44 -13.15
CA TRP A 4 -9.33 1.23 -11.75
C TRP A 4 -9.93 2.48 -11.11
N ASN A 5 -9.32 3.65 -11.32
CA ASN A 5 -9.83 4.90 -10.76
C ASN A 5 -11.22 5.24 -11.33
N ALA A 6 -11.49 4.93 -12.60
CA ALA A 6 -12.81 5.07 -13.22
C ALA A 6 -13.85 4.12 -12.62
N ILE A 7 -13.47 2.88 -12.28
CA ILE A 7 -14.34 1.95 -11.55
C ILE A 7 -14.68 2.51 -10.16
N VAL A 8 -13.69 3.07 -9.46
CA VAL A 8 -13.92 3.73 -8.15
C VAL A 8 -14.88 4.92 -8.31
N ASP A 9 -14.73 5.72 -9.37
CA ASP A 9 -15.65 6.83 -9.66
C ASP A 9 -17.08 6.33 -9.95
N GLY A 10 -17.23 5.23 -10.69
CA GLY A 10 -18.52 4.57 -10.90
C GLY A 10 -19.15 4.10 -9.58
N TYR A 11 -18.38 3.42 -8.73
CA TYR A 11 -18.82 2.98 -7.41
C TYR A 11 -19.31 4.14 -6.53
N ILE A 12 -18.59 5.26 -6.53
CA ILE A 12 -19.00 6.47 -5.79
C ILE A 12 -20.31 7.04 -6.35
N ALA A 13 -20.48 7.02 -7.67
CA ALA A 13 -21.68 7.56 -8.33
C ALA A 13 -22.95 6.75 -8.02
N GLU A 14 -22.83 5.45 -7.77
CA GLU A 14 -23.94 4.60 -7.33
C GLU A 14 -24.46 4.97 -5.92
N SER A 15 -23.69 5.74 -5.14
CA SER A 15 -24.07 6.24 -3.82
C SER A 15 -24.53 5.15 -2.83
N THR A 16 -24.03 3.93 -2.99
CA THR A 16 -24.34 2.77 -2.12
C THR A 16 -23.54 2.78 -0.82
N ASP A 17 -22.36 3.40 -0.84
CA ASP A 17 -21.52 3.61 0.33
C ASP A 17 -21.95 4.86 1.10
N LYS A 18 -21.92 4.78 2.43
CA LYS A 18 -22.26 5.91 3.32
C LYS A 18 -21.08 6.84 3.57
N ARG A 19 -19.86 6.43 3.22
CA ARG A 19 -18.66 7.24 3.37
C ARG A 19 -18.69 8.43 2.41
N GLU A 20 -18.08 9.52 2.83
CA GLU A 20 -17.87 10.69 1.96
C GLU A 20 -17.05 10.29 0.74
N ARG A 21 -17.34 10.92 -0.41
CA ARG A 21 -16.62 10.69 -1.67
C ARG A 21 -15.11 10.63 -1.47
N PHE A 22 -14.54 11.64 -0.81
CA PHE A 22 -13.10 11.73 -0.61
C PHE A 22 -12.56 10.58 0.25
N ASP A 23 -13.31 10.07 1.24
CA ASP A 23 -12.84 8.94 2.06
C ASP A 23 -12.77 7.64 1.25
N ILE A 24 -13.67 7.46 0.29
CA ILE A 24 -13.63 6.35 -0.66
C ILE A 24 -12.43 6.52 -1.61
N GLU A 25 -12.26 7.73 -2.15
CA GLU A 25 -11.15 8.04 -3.05
C GLU A 25 -9.78 7.86 -2.38
N LEU A 26 -9.62 8.36 -1.16
CA LEU A 26 -8.41 8.21 -0.34
C LEU A 26 -8.10 6.73 -0.06
N ALA A 27 -9.12 5.90 0.17
CA ALA A 27 -8.95 4.50 0.49
C ALA A 27 -8.70 3.60 -0.74
N SER A 28 -9.11 4.04 -1.93
CA SER A 28 -9.22 3.17 -3.10
C SER A 28 -8.49 3.66 -4.34
N LYS A 29 -8.30 4.97 -4.56
CA LYS A 29 -7.66 5.46 -5.78
C LYS A 29 -6.14 5.27 -5.73
N ILE A 30 -5.58 4.85 -6.87
CA ILE A 30 -4.15 4.59 -7.04
C ILE A 30 -3.50 5.68 -7.90
N GLY A 31 -2.23 5.98 -7.64
CA GLY A 31 -1.39 6.92 -8.37
C GLY A 31 -0.59 6.24 -9.50
N ALA A 32 0.14 7.05 -10.29
CA ALA A 32 0.86 6.57 -11.49
C ALA A 32 1.92 5.51 -11.19
N ASN A 33 2.50 5.58 -10.00
CA ASN A 33 3.50 4.63 -9.52
C ASN A 33 2.89 3.39 -8.86
N GLY A 34 1.56 3.21 -8.94
CA GLY A 34 0.85 2.11 -8.30
C GLY A 34 0.61 2.27 -6.79
N GLY A 35 1.18 3.29 -6.13
CA GLY A 35 0.87 3.67 -4.75
C GLY A 35 -0.49 4.37 -4.60
N ALA A 36 -0.78 4.92 -3.43
CA ALA A 36 -2.00 5.71 -3.18
C ALA A 36 -2.02 6.99 -4.02
N LEU A 37 -3.19 7.34 -4.56
CA LEU A 37 -3.37 8.61 -5.30
C LEU A 37 -3.19 9.82 -4.37
N TYR A 38 -3.80 9.77 -3.19
CA TYR A 38 -3.72 10.83 -2.20
C TYR A 38 -2.65 10.49 -1.16
N LYS A 39 -1.59 11.30 -1.15
CA LYS A 39 -0.48 11.16 -0.21
C LYS A 39 -0.81 11.81 1.13
N LYS A 40 -0.21 11.29 2.20
CA LYS A 40 -0.32 11.85 3.55
C LYS A 40 1.05 12.03 4.15
N CYS A 41 1.20 12.96 5.08
CA CYS A 41 2.47 13.10 5.78
C CYS A 41 2.83 11.81 6.55
N ASP A 42 4.04 11.31 6.37
CA ASP A 42 4.49 10.07 7.04
C ASP A 42 4.70 10.21 8.56
N TYR A 43 4.71 11.45 9.08
CA TYR A 43 4.79 11.76 10.51
C TYR A 43 3.43 12.10 11.12
N CYS A 44 2.74 13.14 10.62
CA CYS A 44 1.52 13.66 11.25
C CYS A 44 0.22 13.21 10.56
N HIS A 45 0.33 12.42 9.49
CA HIS A 45 -0.78 11.79 8.76
C HIS A 45 -1.80 12.73 8.12
N LYS A 46 -1.54 14.05 8.12
CA LYS A 46 -2.34 15.02 7.35
C LYS A 46 -2.33 14.63 5.87
N VAL A 47 -3.53 14.51 5.30
CA VAL A 47 -3.73 14.15 3.90
C VAL A 47 -3.64 15.40 3.02
N GLN A 48 -2.88 15.30 1.94
CA GLN A 48 -2.78 16.37 0.94
C GLN A 48 -4.14 16.60 0.29
N GLY A 49 -4.58 17.86 0.23
CA GLY A 49 -5.86 18.26 -0.34
C GLY A 49 -7.06 18.18 0.62
N ARG A 50 -6.91 17.58 1.81
CA ARG A 50 -7.95 17.58 2.87
C ARG A 50 -7.48 18.31 4.12
N ASP A 51 -6.47 17.79 4.81
CA ASP A 51 -5.97 18.36 6.08
C ASP A 51 -4.81 19.33 5.85
N TYR A 52 -4.21 19.28 4.66
CA TYR A 52 -3.09 20.11 4.26
C TYR A 52 -3.23 20.49 2.78
N HIS A 53 -3.41 21.79 2.51
CA HIS A 53 -3.62 22.32 1.16
C HIS A 53 -2.33 22.65 0.40
N GLY A 54 -1.16 22.45 1.01
CA GLY A 54 0.14 22.58 0.34
C GLY A 54 0.58 21.27 -0.31
N ASN A 55 1.66 21.34 -1.09
CA ASN A 55 2.32 20.14 -1.61
C ASN A 55 3.16 19.49 -0.51
N LEU A 56 3.05 18.16 -0.38
CA LEU A 56 3.97 17.40 0.45
C LEU A 56 5.36 17.41 -0.19
N LYS A 57 6.39 17.44 0.65
CA LYS A 57 7.80 17.45 0.24
C LYS A 57 8.39 16.07 0.43
N CYS A 58 9.02 15.54 -0.61
CA CYS A 58 9.76 14.28 -0.50
C CYS A 58 11.05 14.48 0.30
N CYS A 59 11.46 13.45 1.05
CA CYS A 59 12.81 13.36 1.58
C CYS A 59 13.82 13.43 0.41
N SER A 60 14.81 14.32 0.50
CA SER A 60 15.81 14.49 -0.56
C SER A 60 16.74 13.27 -0.73
N GLY A 61 16.90 12.46 0.32
CA GLY A 61 17.68 11.23 0.29
C GLY A 61 16.99 10.12 -0.49
N CYS A 62 15.90 9.57 0.07
CA CYS A 62 15.23 8.41 -0.54
C CYS A 62 14.16 8.77 -1.60
N LYS A 63 13.68 10.01 -1.65
CA LYS A 63 12.60 10.49 -2.55
C LYS A 63 11.25 9.76 -2.44
N LEU A 64 11.10 8.84 -1.48
CA LEU A 64 9.89 8.02 -1.28
C LEU A 64 8.99 8.54 -0.15
N ILE A 65 9.57 8.91 0.99
CA ILE A 65 8.84 9.38 2.17
C ILE A 65 8.52 10.87 2.04
N VAL A 66 7.30 11.27 2.44
CA VAL A 66 6.77 12.61 2.20
C VAL A 66 6.29 13.30 3.48
N TYR A 67 6.51 14.61 3.56
CA TYR A 67 6.21 15.42 4.74
C TYR A 67 5.54 16.74 4.39
N CYS A 68 4.64 17.22 5.24
CA CYS A 68 4.06 18.56 5.08
C CYS A 68 5.03 19.69 5.46
N SER A 69 6.09 19.38 6.22
CA SER A 69 7.07 20.37 6.70
C SER A 69 8.41 19.72 7.06
N SER A 70 9.47 20.54 7.10
CA SER A 70 10.78 20.14 7.64
C SER A 70 10.70 19.74 9.11
N VAL A 71 9.76 20.31 9.88
CA VAL A 71 9.50 19.93 11.28
C VAL A 71 9.03 18.48 11.38
N CYS A 72 8.09 18.06 10.52
CA CYS A 72 7.63 16.68 10.47
C CYS A 72 8.76 15.71 10.07
N GLN A 73 9.59 16.10 9.09
CA GLN A 73 10.76 15.31 8.69
C GLN A 73 11.76 15.15 9.85
N ALA A 74 12.09 16.23 10.55
CA ALA A 74 13.03 16.18 11.68
C ALA A 74 12.52 15.31 12.83
N LYS A 75 11.21 15.37 13.12
CA LYS A 75 10.58 14.54 14.15
C LYS A 75 10.51 13.06 13.77
N ASP A 76 10.36 12.75 12.49
CA ASP A 76 10.34 11.36 12.01
C ASP A 76 11.73 10.76 11.80
N TRP A 77 12.77 11.59 11.74
CA TRP A 77 14.13 11.17 11.45
C TRP A 77 14.64 9.98 12.28
N PRO A 78 14.40 9.88 13.60
CA PRO A 78 14.83 8.72 14.38
C PRO A 78 14.29 7.38 13.85
N ARG A 79 13.06 7.36 13.34
CA ARG A 79 12.43 6.18 12.71
C ARG A 79 12.87 6.02 11.26
N HIS A 80 12.81 7.10 10.50
CA HIS A 80 13.07 7.13 9.06
C HIS A 80 14.54 6.83 8.68
N LYS A 81 15.51 7.24 9.50
CA LYS A 81 16.95 7.28 9.14
C LYS A 81 17.51 5.94 8.66
N ALA A 82 17.14 4.84 9.32
CA ALA A 82 17.68 3.52 8.97
C ALA A 82 17.20 3.10 7.58
N GLU A 83 15.89 3.12 7.36
CA GLU A 83 15.26 2.78 6.09
C GLU A 83 15.62 3.75 4.95
N CYS A 84 15.87 5.03 5.27
CA CYS A 84 16.30 6.03 4.29
C CYS A 84 17.66 5.68 3.68
N LYS A 85 18.55 5.06 4.45
CA LYS A 85 19.91 4.71 4.01
C LYS A 85 19.95 3.40 3.23
N THR A 86 19.03 2.49 3.53
CA THR A 86 18.96 1.17 2.90
C THR A 86 18.03 1.15 1.69
N GLU A 87 17.41 2.28 1.34
CA GLU A 87 16.42 2.42 0.26
C GLU A 87 15.29 1.40 0.36
N SER A 88 14.99 0.93 1.58
CA SER A 88 14.03 -0.15 1.82
C SER A 88 12.60 0.36 2.02
N HIS A 89 12.38 1.65 1.81
CA HIS A 89 11.05 2.24 1.89
C HIS A 89 10.18 1.74 0.76
N LYS A 90 8.89 1.65 1.04
CA LYS A 90 7.85 1.47 0.03
C LYS A 90 7.13 2.79 -0.15
N GLU A 91 6.63 3.02 -1.36
CA GLU A 91 5.68 4.12 -1.55
C GLU A 91 4.44 3.89 -0.67
N GLN A 92 3.70 4.95 -0.35
CA GLN A 92 2.50 4.86 0.48
C GLN A 92 1.44 3.99 -0.21
N GLU A 93 1.41 2.71 0.12
CA GLU A 93 0.44 1.73 -0.37
C GLU A 93 -0.93 1.91 0.30
N LEU A 94 -1.99 1.59 -0.44
CA LEU A 94 -3.31 1.44 0.14
C LEU A 94 -3.35 0.22 1.07
N ARG A 95 -4.18 0.25 2.11
CA ARG A 95 -4.33 -0.88 3.05
C ARG A 95 -4.68 -2.18 2.33
N THR A 96 -5.53 -2.11 1.32
CA THR A 96 -5.92 -3.25 0.50
C THR A 96 -4.73 -3.83 -0.28
N GLN A 97 -3.85 -3.00 -0.81
CA GLN A 97 -2.63 -3.44 -1.48
C GLN A 97 -1.72 -4.21 -0.51
N GLN A 98 -1.52 -3.70 0.71
CA GLN A 98 -0.73 -4.40 1.74
C GLN A 98 -1.29 -5.79 2.06
N VAL A 99 -2.62 -5.91 2.18
CA VAL A 99 -3.30 -7.19 2.46
C VAL A 99 -3.14 -8.14 1.28
N VAL A 100 -3.39 -7.67 0.06
CA VAL A 100 -3.26 -8.49 -1.15
C VAL A 100 -1.83 -8.98 -1.33
N LEU A 101 -0.83 -8.11 -1.18
CA LEU A 101 0.58 -8.49 -1.26
C LEU A 101 0.95 -9.54 -0.21
N ARG A 102 0.44 -9.40 1.03
CA ARG A 102 0.63 -10.43 2.07
C ARG A 102 0.02 -11.76 1.64
N CYS A 103 -1.21 -11.77 1.15
CA CYS A 103 -1.87 -12.98 0.70
C CYS A 103 -1.14 -13.63 -0.49
N ILE A 104 -0.62 -12.84 -1.42
CA ILE A 104 0.16 -13.35 -2.56
C ILE A 104 1.46 -13.98 -2.07
N ASN A 105 2.20 -13.31 -1.18
CA ASN A 105 3.48 -13.79 -0.68
C ASN A 105 3.38 -15.02 0.24
N GLN A 106 2.17 -15.32 0.74
CA GLN A 106 1.88 -16.52 1.53
C GLN A 106 1.34 -17.67 0.68
N ARG A 107 1.12 -17.48 -0.63
CA ARG A 107 0.67 -18.58 -1.49
C ARG A 107 1.82 -19.55 -1.70
N PRO A 108 1.61 -20.85 -1.46
CA PRO A 108 2.61 -21.85 -1.79
C PRO A 108 2.88 -21.82 -3.30
N THR A 109 4.14 -22.00 -3.67
CA THR A 109 4.53 -22.08 -5.08
C THR A 109 3.89 -23.29 -5.74
N LYS A 110 3.83 -23.27 -7.07
CA LYS A 110 3.33 -24.43 -7.84
C LYS A 110 4.12 -25.70 -7.50
N GLU A 111 5.41 -25.57 -7.23
CA GLU A 111 6.29 -26.66 -6.82
C GLU A 111 5.98 -27.14 -5.39
N GLU A 112 5.72 -26.23 -4.45
CA GLU A 112 5.30 -26.60 -3.08
C GLU A 112 3.95 -27.32 -3.06
N LEU A 113 3.00 -26.88 -3.90
CA LEU A 113 1.71 -27.55 -4.05
C LEU A 113 1.84 -28.95 -4.67
N GLN A 114 2.73 -29.12 -5.66
CA GLN A 114 3.02 -30.42 -6.27
C GLN A 114 3.72 -31.38 -5.29
N ASN A 115 4.64 -30.86 -4.47
CA ASN A 115 5.32 -31.64 -3.43
C ASN A 115 4.37 -32.04 -2.30
N PHE A 116 3.39 -31.19 -1.97
CA PHE A 116 2.34 -31.52 -1.02
C PHE A 116 1.45 -32.69 -1.50
N ASP A 117 1.00 -32.67 -2.76
CA ASP A 117 0.24 -33.77 -3.37
C ASP A 117 1.06 -35.08 -3.41
N LEU A 118 2.35 -35.00 -3.77
CA LEU A 118 3.24 -36.17 -3.76
C LEU A 118 3.42 -36.77 -2.36
N ALA A 119 3.62 -35.93 -1.33
CA ALA A 119 3.75 -36.37 0.05
C ALA A 119 2.46 -37.05 0.57
N SER A 120 1.29 -36.50 0.23
CA SER A 120 -0.01 -37.12 0.53
C SER A 120 -0.18 -38.47 -0.18
N ARG A 121 0.21 -38.59 -1.46
CA ARG A 121 0.15 -39.84 -2.23
C ARG A 121 1.12 -40.92 -1.71
N ILE A 122 2.31 -40.54 -1.24
CA ILE A 122 3.28 -41.47 -0.62
C ILE A 122 2.76 -42.00 0.72
N SER A 123 2.07 -41.18 1.52
CA SER A 123 1.49 -41.61 2.80
C SER A 123 0.39 -42.66 2.64
N HIS A 124 -0.35 -42.63 1.52
CA HIS A 124 -1.34 -43.65 1.16
C HIS A 124 -0.70 -44.93 0.59
N ALA A 125 0.48 -44.84 -0.04
CA ALA A 125 1.19 -46.01 -0.59
C ALA A 125 1.93 -46.87 0.46
N ARG A 126 2.14 -46.36 1.69
CA ARG A 126 2.82 -47.08 2.79
C ARG A 126 1.88 -47.82 3.75
N ARG A 127 0.57 -47.87 3.44
CA ARG A 127 -0.46 -48.59 4.23
C ARG A 127 -1.02 -49.83 3.53
N SER A 128 -0.32 -50.37 2.52
CA SER A 128 -0.63 -51.66 1.88
C SER A 128 0.44 -52.70 2.16
#